data_AF-A0A0F0IJN5-F1
#
_entry.id   AF-A0A0F0IJN5-F1
#
_cell.length_a   1.000
_cell.length_b   1.000
_cell.length_c   1.000
_cell.angle_alpha   90.00
_cell.angle_beta   90.00
_cell.angle_gamma   90.00
#
_symmetry.space_group_name_H-M   'P 1'
#
loop_
_entity.id
_entity.type
_entity.pdbx_description
1 polymer ?
#
loop_
_entity_poly.entity_id
_entity_poly.type
_entity_poly.pdbx_seq_one_letter_code
_entity_poly.pdbx_strand_id
1 'polypeptide(L)'
;MASVQSERIFAFAQQMNWFDAVWILRQLRPKNTLIPDVPGEDIRDRTDVLPRRRSEELLRTFYGLPGCTSIRDSLEKGIESCDWSRTILAYKTTLV
;
A
#
# COMPACT_ATOMS: atom_id res chain seq x y z
N MET A 1 -28.98 9.72 -0.05
CA MET A 1 -27.91 8.81 0.41
C MET A 1 -28.32 7.41 0.00
N ALA A 2 -27.53 6.73 -0.83
CA ALA A 2 -27.82 5.34 -1.20
C ALA A 2 -27.62 4.45 0.03
N SER A 3 -28.66 3.75 0.48
CA SER A 3 -28.57 2.80 1.59
C SER A 3 -27.75 1.58 1.15
N VAL A 4 -26.62 1.33 1.79
CA VAL A 4 -25.84 0.09 1.59
C VAL A 4 -26.56 -1.05 2.29
N GLN A 5 -26.94 -2.09 1.54
CA GLN A 5 -27.64 -3.27 2.06
C GLN A 5 -27.07 -4.52 1.38
N SER A 6 -26.46 -5.41 2.16
CA SER A 6 -25.96 -6.71 1.69
C SER A 6 -25.02 -6.66 0.46
N GLU A 7 -24.24 -5.58 0.31
CA GLU A 7 -23.28 -5.44 -0.79
C GLU A 7 -21.94 -6.14 -0.47
N ARG A 8 -21.33 -6.79 -1.47
CA ARG A 8 -19.96 -7.29 -1.38
C ARG A 8 -18.99 -6.17 -1.71
N ILE A 9 -18.29 -5.67 -0.70
CA ILE A 9 -17.24 -4.65 -0.85
C ILE A 9 -15.94 -5.34 -1.25
N PHE A 10 -15.28 -4.81 -2.27
CA PHE A 10 -14.00 -5.33 -2.75
C PHE A 10 -12.89 -4.32 -2.42
N ALA A 11 -12.13 -4.62 -1.38
CA ALA A 11 -11.04 -3.77 -0.88
C ALA A 11 -9.82 -3.83 -1.81
N PHE A 12 -9.91 -3.13 -2.93
CA PHE A 12 -8.89 -3.15 -3.97
C PHE A 12 -8.56 -1.73 -4.42
N ALA A 13 -7.35 -1.27 -4.11
CA ALA A 13 -6.91 0.09 -4.43
C ALA A 13 -6.48 0.22 -5.90
N GLN A 14 -5.57 -0.65 -6.35
CA GLN A 14 -5.05 -0.68 -7.70
C GLN A 14 -4.37 -2.03 -7.97
N GLN A 15 -4.11 -2.33 -9.24
CA GLN A 15 -3.25 -3.44 -9.64
C GLN A 15 -1.79 -3.16 -9.27
N MET A 16 -1.08 -4.20 -8.86
CA MET A 16 0.34 -4.16 -8.55
C MET A 16 0.96 -5.51 -8.88
N ASN A 17 2.11 -5.49 -9.54
CA ASN A 17 2.94 -6.67 -9.69
C ASN A 17 4.24 -6.54 -8.89
N TRP A 18 5.08 -7.57 -8.97
CA TRP A 18 6.35 -7.59 -8.24
C TRP A 18 7.33 -6.52 -8.71
N PHE A 19 7.29 -6.10 -9.99
CA PHE A 19 8.10 -5.00 -10.50
C PHE A 19 7.77 -3.70 -9.81
N ASP A 20 6.48 -3.36 -9.69
CA ASP A 20 6.01 -2.19 -8.96
C ASP A 20 6.47 -2.23 -7.49
N ALA A 21 6.27 -3.38 -6.82
CA ALA A 21 6.63 -3.55 -5.41
C ALA A 21 8.14 -3.39 -5.18
N VAL A 22 8.98 -4.10 -5.94
CA VAL A 22 10.45 -4.02 -5.81
C VAL A 22 10.95 -2.62 -6.16
N TRP A 23 10.40 -1.99 -7.19
CA TRP A 23 10.75 -0.61 -7.54
C TRP A 23 10.42 0.36 -6.39
N ILE A 24 9.21 0.30 -5.82
CA ILE A 24 8.82 1.14 -4.68
C ILE A 24 9.73 0.86 -3.47
N LEU A 25 9.99 -0.41 -3.14
CA LEU A 25 10.83 -0.78 -2.00
C LEU A 25 12.26 -0.26 -2.15
N ARG A 26 12.84 -0.31 -3.36
CA ARG A 26 14.15 0.27 -3.66
C ARG A 26 14.15 1.79 -3.49
N GLN A 27 13.07 2.48 -3.86
CA GLN A 27 12.93 3.92 -3.60
C GLN A 27 12.79 4.24 -2.11
N LEU A 28 12.07 3.42 -1.35
CA LEU A 28 11.87 3.61 0.10
C LEU A 28 13.10 3.24 0.94
N ARG A 29 13.96 2.34 0.43
CA ARG A 29 15.17 1.84 1.09
C ARG A 29 16.35 1.77 0.10
N PRO A 30 16.83 2.92 -0.41
CA PRO A 30 17.85 2.95 -1.48
C PRO A 30 19.20 2.38 -1.06
N LYS A 31 19.47 2.27 0.24
CA LYS A 31 20.71 1.67 0.78
C LYS A 31 20.63 0.16 0.97
N ASN A 32 19.45 -0.45 0.80
CA ASN A 32 19.26 -1.88 1.00
C ASN A 32 19.61 -2.67 -0.26
N THR A 33 20.80 -3.28 -0.28
CA THR A 33 21.29 -4.11 -1.39
C THR A 33 20.73 -5.53 -1.39
N LEU A 34 19.95 -5.91 -0.38
CA LEU A 34 19.37 -7.25 -0.25
C LEU A 34 18.02 -7.39 -0.96
N ILE A 35 17.49 -6.33 -1.57
CA ILE A 35 16.23 -6.39 -2.32
C ILE A 35 16.49 -7.10 -3.65
N PRO A 36 16.00 -8.34 -3.84
CA PRO A 36 16.31 -9.12 -5.03
C PRO A 36 15.67 -8.51 -6.27
N ASP A 37 16.20 -8.86 -7.44
CA ASP A 37 15.53 -8.60 -8.70
C ASP A 37 14.28 -9.47 -8.84
N VAL A 38 13.31 -8.96 -9.59
CA VAL A 38 12.08 -9.68 -9.86
C VAL A 38 12.37 -10.77 -10.91
N PRO A 39 12.04 -12.05 -10.64
CA PRO A 39 12.19 -13.08 -11.65
C PRO A 39 11.09 -12.94 -12.72
N GLY A 40 11.46 -13.06 -13.99
CA GLY A 40 10.54 -13.12 -15.12
C GLY A 40 10.36 -11.80 -15.88
N GLU A 41 9.28 -11.72 -16.65
CA GLU A 41 8.91 -10.55 -17.46
C GLU A 41 7.89 -9.66 -16.73
N ASP A 42 7.89 -8.36 -17.03
CA ASP A 42 6.91 -7.39 -16.51
C ASP A 42 5.54 -7.57 -17.18
N ILE A 43 4.83 -8.62 -16.77
CA ILE A 43 3.45 -8.89 -17.19
C ILE A 43 2.51 -8.14 -16.26
N ARG A 44 1.67 -7.26 -16.84
CA ARG A 44 0.63 -6.54 -16.11
C ARG A 44 -0.73 -7.16 -16.32
N ASP A 45 -1.43 -7.37 -15.22
CA ASP A 45 -2.86 -7.64 -15.25
C ASP A 45 -3.59 -6.46 -15.91
N ARG A 46 -4.57 -6.77 -16.76
CA ARG A 46 -5.42 -5.81 -17.47
C ARG A 46 -6.90 -5.98 -17.13
N THR A 47 -7.22 -6.82 -16.15
CA THR A 47 -8.59 -7.04 -15.69
C THR A 47 -9.17 -5.75 -15.13
N ASP A 48 -10.35 -5.37 -15.63
CA ASP A 48 -11.12 -4.30 -15.01
C ASP A 48 -11.85 -4.82 -13.78
N VAL A 49 -11.47 -4.29 -12.61
CA VAL A 49 -12.04 -4.68 -11.32
C VAL A 49 -13.26 -3.80 -11.05
N LEU A 50 -14.39 -4.13 -11.70
CA LEU A 50 -15.64 -3.37 -11.61
C LEU A 50 -16.08 -3.02 -10.16
N PRO A 51 -15.98 -3.91 -9.16
CA PRO A 51 -16.41 -3.61 -7.79
C PRO A 51 -15.54 -2.56 -7.06
N ARG A 52 -14.36 -2.22 -7.58
CA ARG A 52 -13.47 -1.21 -7.01
C ARG A 52 -14.16 0.15 -6.90
N ARG A 53 -14.84 0.57 -7.98
CA ARG A 53 -15.48 1.89 -8.05
C ARG A 53 -16.50 2.08 -6.94
N ARG A 54 -17.31 1.04 -6.68
CA ARG A 54 -18.30 1.05 -5.60
C ARG A 54 -17.62 1.17 -4.24
N SER A 55 -16.55 0.42 -4.01
CA SER A 55 -15.82 0.44 -2.74
C SER A 55 -15.17 1.81 -2.46
N GLU A 56 -14.59 2.45 -3.47
CA GLU A 56 -14.05 3.82 -3.33
C GLU A 56 -15.14 4.88 -3.09
N GLU A 57 -16.32 4.74 -3.72
CA GLU A 57 -17.45 5.62 -3.47
C GLU A 57 -17.91 5.53 -2.01
N LEU A 58 -17.93 4.33 -1.42
CA LEU A 58 -18.27 4.13 -0.01
C LEU A 58 -17.27 4.83 0.91
N LEU A 59 -15.96 4.75 0.61
CA LEU A 59 -14.93 5.47 1.36
C LEU A 59 -15.15 7.00 1.33
N ARG A 60 -15.52 7.53 0.16
CA ARG A 60 -15.82 8.96 -0.01
C ARG A 60 -17.06 9.41 0.73
N THR A 61 -18.14 8.65 0.59
CA THR A 61 -19.47 9.06 1.06
C THR A 61 -19.68 8.81 2.55
N PHE A 62 -19.18 7.69 3.09
CA PHE A 62 -19.35 7.35 4.51
C PHE A 62 -18.23 7.89 5.40
N TYR A 63 -17.00 7.92 4.90
CA TYR A 63 -15.82 8.26 5.72
C TYR A 63 -15.18 9.60 5.33
N GLY A 64 -15.67 10.28 4.29
CA GLY A 64 -15.08 11.53 3.80
C GLY A 64 -13.66 11.36 3.25
N LEU A 65 -13.23 10.12 2.96
CA LEU A 65 -11.89 9.83 2.49
C LEU A 65 -11.82 9.98 0.95
N PRO A 66 -10.72 10.53 0.39
CA PRO A 66 -10.61 10.74 -1.05
C PRO A 66 -10.59 9.42 -1.86
N GLY A 67 -10.26 8.29 -1.22
CA GLY A 67 -10.23 6.96 -1.81
C GLY A 67 -9.38 6.01 -0.97
N CYS A 68 -8.96 4.90 -1.57
CA CYS A 68 -8.03 3.97 -0.95
C CYS A 68 -6.66 4.61 -0.70
N THR A 69 -5.95 4.13 0.33
CA THR A 69 -4.54 4.49 0.55
C THR A 69 -3.70 4.01 -0.62
N SER A 70 -2.71 4.82 -1.04
CA SER A 70 -1.84 4.44 -2.15
C SER A 70 -0.98 3.22 -1.79
N ILE A 71 -0.53 2.48 -2.81
CA ILE A 71 0.37 1.34 -2.58
C ILE A 71 1.69 1.78 -1.98
N ARG A 72 2.21 2.95 -2.40
CA ARG A 72 3.45 3.49 -1.86
C ARG A 72 3.33 3.74 -0.36
N ASP A 73 2.28 4.44 0.07
CA ASP A 73 2.07 4.75 1.49
C ASP A 73 1.82 3.48 2.31
N SER A 74 1.10 2.50 1.72
CA SER A 74 0.85 1.21 2.37
C SER A 74 2.13 0.41 2.56
N LEU A 75 3.02 0.38 1.55
CA LEU A 75 4.33 -0.27 1.65
C LEU A 75 5.24 0.45 2.65
N GLU A 76 5.29 1.79 2.61
CA GLU A 76 6.09 2.59 3.52
C GLU A 76 5.71 2.34 4.98
N LYS A 77 4.41 2.42 5.30
CA LYS A 77 3.89 2.09 6.64
C LYS A 77 4.14 0.64 7.00
N GLY A 78 3.99 -0.28 6.05
CA GLY A 78 4.19 -1.71 6.28
C GLY A 78 5.63 -2.08 6.66
N ILE A 79 6.62 -1.36 6.14
CA ILE A 79 8.06 -1.61 6.41
C ILE A 79 8.66 -0.66 7.46
N GLU A 80 7.86 0.19 8.08
CA GLU A 80 8.33 1.16 9.08
C GLU A 80 9.03 0.45 10.25
N SER A 81 8.45 -0.65 10.74
CA SER A 81 9.01 -1.46 11.83
C SER A 81 10.30 -2.20 11.47
N CYS A 82 10.58 -2.40 10.18
CA CYS A 82 11.81 -3.04 9.73
C CYS A 82 13.03 -2.12 9.82
N ASP A 83 12.83 -0.82 10.07
CA ASP A 83 13.90 0.15 10.33
C ASP A 83 14.15 0.28 11.83
N TRP A 84 14.79 -0.75 12.40
CA TRP A 84 15.17 -0.81 13.82
C TRP A 84 16.02 0.38 14.28
N SER A 85 16.68 1.08 13.34
CA SER A 85 17.48 2.27 13.60
C SER A 85 16.66 3.39 14.25
N ARG A 86 15.41 3.60 13.81
CA ARG A 86 14.53 4.64 14.35
C ARG A 86 14.00 4.29 15.73
N THR A 87 13.64 3.02 15.94
CA THR A 87 13.18 2.49 17.24
C THR A 87 14.27 2.60 18.30
N ILE A 88 15.52 2.27 17.96
CA ILE A 88 16.65 2.38 18.88
C ILE A 88 16.95 3.85 19.23
N LEU A 89 16.84 4.77 18.26
CA LEU A 89 17.05 6.19 18.52
C LEU A 89 15.98 6.75 19.45
N ALA A 90 14.70 6.44 19.23
CA ALA A 90 13.59 6.89 20.07
C ALA A 90 13.70 6.41 21.53
N TYR A 91 14.16 5.16 21.75
CA TYR A 91 14.45 4.66 23.09
C TYR A 91 15.62 5.39 23.77
N LYS A 92 16.65 5.78 23.02
CA LYS A 92 17.80 6.52 23.57
C LYS A 92 17.45 7.96 23.96
N THR A 93 16.56 8.65 23.23
CA THR A 93 16.17 10.03 23.57
C THR A 93 15.14 10.12 24.70
N THR A 94 14.43 9.04 25.02
CA THR A 94 13.40 9.03 26.07
C THR A 94 13.97 8.66 27.46
N LEU A 95 15.21 8.18 27.52
CA LEU A 95 15.91 7.77 28.75
C LEU A 95 16.92 8.83 29.26
N VAL A 96 16.73 10.11 28.90
CA VAL A 96 17.53 11.24 29.42
C VAL A 96 16.65 12.17 30.21
#